data_AF-A0AA39D575-F1
#
_entry.id   AF-A0AA39D575-F1
#
_cell.length_a   1.000
_cell.length_b   1.000
_cell.length_c   1.000
_cell.angle_alpha   90.00
_cell.angle_beta   90.00
_cell.angle_gamma   90.00
#
_symmetry.space_group_name_H-M   'P 1'
#
loop_
_entity.id
_entity.type
_entity.pdbx_description
1 polymer ?
#
loop_
_entity_poly.entity_id
_entity_poly.type
_entity_poly.pdbx_seq_one_letter_code
_entity_poly.pdbx_strand_id
1 'polypeptide(L)'
;MENCNSPSDQKSVTGAEVERDTDFRVHVFSSSSELLEKLHEKWDSGKEKPYPAMYSSVFGGIILDPAMMVIPIDDHMVHRGHGVFDTSIILNGYLYELDAHLDRFLRSAAKAKISSPFPRSTLRSILVHLTAASRCTEGTLRFWLTSGPGNFLLSPSGCPTSAFYAVVIKDKIYQHREGVKVITSTIPMKSPLFATTKNVNYLPNVLSVMEAEEKGAFASIWVDEEGHIAEGPNVNVAFITHDKELILPFFDKILSGCTAKRLLELAPKLVEQGRLKDVRTANLTVEEAKGSAEMMYVGSTLPLLPIVMWDEKAIGDGLVGELTMALSDLLWDDMVAGPETQRLLVTYD
;
A
#
# COMPACT_ATOMS: atom_id res chain seq x y z
N MET A 1 -59.81 55.73 -4.74
CA MET A 1 -59.14 56.96 -4.29
C MET A 1 -58.00 56.54 -3.37
N GLU A 2 -56.85 57.17 -3.60
CA GLU A 2 -55.65 57.21 -2.76
C GLU A 2 -54.70 55.99 -2.71
N ASN A 3 -53.65 56.17 -3.52
CA ASN A 3 -52.27 55.74 -3.30
C ASN A 3 -51.78 55.97 -1.86
N CYS A 4 -50.92 55.08 -1.35
CA CYS A 4 -49.66 55.47 -0.72
C CYS A 4 -48.65 54.32 -0.66
N ASN A 5 -47.50 54.56 -1.30
CA ASN A 5 -46.11 54.21 -0.97
C ASN A 5 -45.61 52.74 -0.89
N SER A 6 -44.72 52.47 -1.85
CA SER A 6 -43.67 51.46 -2.05
C SER A 6 -42.56 51.42 -0.96
N PRO A 7 -41.44 50.67 -1.15
CA PRO A 7 -41.26 49.22 -1.31
C PRO A 7 -40.27 48.64 -0.25
N SER A 8 -40.18 47.31 -0.07
CA SER A 8 -39.08 46.69 0.69
C SER A 8 -38.30 45.68 -0.17
N ASP A 9 -37.12 46.14 -0.57
CA ASP A 9 -35.85 45.44 -0.85
C ASP A 9 -35.87 43.92 -1.08
N GLN A 10 -35.88 43.54 -2.35
CA GLN A 10 -35.17 42.34 -2.81
C GLN A 10 -33.67 42.63 -2.75
N LYS A 11 -33.00 42.12 -1.71
CA LYS A 11 -31.53 42.06 -1.68
C LYS A 11 -31.05 41.12 -2.78
N SER A 12 -30.43 41.73 -3.78
CA SER A 12 -29.60 41.09 -4.78
C SER A 12 -28.53 40.23 -4.11
N VAL A 13 -28.37 39.02 -4.63
CA VAL A 13 -27.19 38.18 -4.37
C VAL A 13 -26.01 38.91 -5.01
N THR A 14 -25.31 39.71 -4.23
CA THR A 14 -24.00 40.24 -4.58
C THR A 14 -23.05 39.07 -4.70
N GLY A 15 -22.58 38.81 -5.91
CA GLY A 15 -21.45 37.91 -6.15
C GLY A 15 -20.31 38.31 -5.24
N ALA A 16 -19.69 37.32 -4.59
CA ALA A 16 -18.42 37.52 -3.92
C ALA A 16 -17.43 38.01 -4.99
N GLU A 17 -17.12 39.31 -4.95
CA GLU A 17 -15.99 39.86 -5.66
C GLU A 17 -14.76 39.12 -5.14
N VAL A 18 -14.20 38.26 -5.98
CA VAL A 18 -12.85 37.74 -5.79
C VAL A 18 -11.94 38.97 -5.81
N GLU A 19 -11.50 39.42 -4.64
CA GLU A 19 -10.39 40.36 -4.53
C GLU A 19 -9.25 39.78 -5.36
N ARG A 20 -8.99 40.39 -6.51
CA ARG A 20 -7.81 40.09 -7.32
C ARG A 20 -6.63 40.66 -6.54
N ASP A 21 -6.05 39.83 -5.68
CA ASP A 21 -4.74 40.08 -5.10
C ASP A 21 -3.74 40.15 -6.27
N THR A 22 -3.40 41.37 -6.68
CA THR A 22 -2.69 41.66 -7.93
C THR A 22 -1.17 41.69 -7.76
N ASP A 23 -0.65 41.41 -6.56
CA ASP A 23 0.79 41.38 -6.28
C ASP A 23 1.28 40.01 -5.79
N PHE A 24 0.61 38.93 -6.19
CA PHE A 24 1.16 37.59 -6.03
C PHE A 24 2.41 37.43 -6.89
N ARG A 25 3.58 37.42 -6.25
CA ARG A 25 4.86 37.12 -6.89
C ARG A 25 5.37 35.76 -6.43
N VAL A 26 5.71 34.91 -7.40
CA VAL A 26 6.37 33.62 -7.12
C VAL A 26 7.82 33.90 -6.75
N HIS A 27 8.23 33.44 -5.57
CA HIS A 27 9.60 33.55 -5.10
C HIS A 27 10.57 32.74 -5.98
N VAL A 28 11.71 33.33 -6.35
CA VAL A 28 12.77 32.66 -7.10
C VAL A 28 13.95 32.45 -6.17
N PHE A 29 14.21 31.20 -5.82
CA PHE A 29 15.39 30.84 -5.02
C PHE A 29 16.66 31.10 -5.82
N SER A 30 17.55 31.90 -5.25
CA SER A 30 18.79 32.35 -5.90
C SER A 30 20.01 31.54 -5.48
N SER A 31 19.90 30.76 -4.40
CA SER A 31 20.96 29.90 -3.88
C SER A 31 20.44 28.59 -3.29
N SER A 32 21.31 27.58 -3.22
CA SER A 32 21.00 26.30 -2.57
C SER A 32 20.78 26.44 -1.06
N SER A 33 21.49 27.36 -0.40
CA SER A 33 21.35 27.59 1.04
C SER A 33 19.98 28.15 1.39
N GLU A 34 19.50 29.13 0.62
CA GLU A 34 18.17 29.72 0.78
C GLU A 34 17.06 28.67 0.62
N LEU A 35 17.19 27.77 -0.36
CA LEU A 35 16.26 26.67 -0.55
C LEU A 35 16.32 25.66 0.62
N LEU A 36 17.53 25.36 1.12
CA LEU A 36 17.73 24.42 2.23
C LEU A 36 17.10 24.94 3.52
N GLU A 37 17.31 26.21 3.85
CA GLU A 37 16.67 26.89 4.99
C GLU A 37 15.15 26.79 4.86
N LYS A 38 14.60 27.05 3.68
CA LYS A 38 13.16 26.93 3.43
C LYS A 38 12.63 25.49 3.58
N LEU A 39 13.41 24.50 3.16
CA LEU A 39 13.07 23.09 3.37
C LEU A 39 13.01 22.78 4.87
N HIS A 40 14.02 23.17 5.65
CA HIS A 40 14.04 22.95 7.09
C HIS A 40 12.89 23.64 7.82
N GLU A 41 12.54 24.89 7.47
CA GLU A 41 11.38 25.59 8.05
C GLU A 41 10.08 24.77 7.97
N LYS A 42 9.81 24.16 6.81
CA LYS A 42 8.62 23.31 6.60
C LYS A 42 8.65 22.05 7.46
N TRP A 43 9.84 21.55 7.73
CA TRP A 43 10.06 20.30 8.45
C TRP A 43 10.14 20.52 9.96
N ASP A 44 10.47 21.71 10.45
CA ASP A 44 10.53 22.03 11.88
C ASP A 44 9.15 22.34 12.50
N SER A 45 8.13 22.57 11.65
CA SER A 45 6.81 23.04 12.08
C SER A 45 5.86 22.00 12.69
N GLY A 46 6.29 20.77 13.03
CA GLY A 46 5.48 19.89 13.90
C GLY A 46 5.69 18.38 13.84
N LYS A 47 5.33 17.74 14.98
CA LYS A 47 5.20 16.30 15.33
C LYS A 47 6.41 15.40 15.04
N GLU A 48 6.54 14.32 15.83
CA GLU A 48 7.53 13.27 15.58
C GLU A 48 7.32 12.72 14.16
N LYS A 49 8.39 12.75 13.36
CA LYS A 49 8.34 12.36 11.95
C LYS A 49 8.46 10.85 11.85
N PRO A 50 7.57 10.16 11.12
CA PRO A 50 7.61 8.71 11.02
C PRO A 50 8.67 8.17 10.05
N TYR A 51 9.53 9.01 9.46
CA TYR A 51 10.48 8.62 8.41
C TYR A 51 11.93 8.78 8.89
N PRO A 52 12.49 7.80 9.64
CA PRO A 52 13.82 7.91 10.23
C PRO A 52 14.98 7.81 9.23
N ALA A 53 14.78 7.18 8.06
CA ALA A 53 15.84 7.04 7.07
C ALA A 53 15.31 6.78 5.65
N MET A 54 16.03 7.29 4.65
CA MET A 54 15.83 6.99 3.23
C MET A 54 17.15 6.64 2.56
N TYR A 55 17.19 5.62 1.70
CA TYR A 55 18.27 5.40 0.75
C TYR A 55 17.91 5.97 -0.62
N SER A 56 18.88 6.58 -1.29
CA SER A 56 18.76 7.02 -2.69
C SER A 56 19.99 6.58 -3.48
N SER A 57 19.80 5.81 -4.55
CA SER A 57 20.89 5.46 -5.47
C SER A 57 21.36 6.66 -6.30
N VAL A 58 20.52 7.70 -6.44
CA VAL A 58 20.90 8.95 -7.13
C VAL A 58 21.95 9.70 -6.33
N PHE A 59 21.80 9.74 -5.00
CA PHE A 59 22.81 10.33 -4.11
C PHE A 59 23.88 9.33 -3.67
N GLY A 60 23.61 8.02 -3.81
CA GLY A 60 24.54 6.95 -3.44
C GLY A 60 24.63 6.68 -1.93
N GLY A 61 23.61 7.02 -1.14
CA GLY A 61 23.71 6.95 0.32
C GLY A 61 22.38 6.96 1.08
N ILE A 62 22.51 6.76 2.40
CA ILE A 62 21.43 6.85 3.39
C ILE A 62 21.33 8.30 3.89
N ILE A 63 20.11 8.83 3.87
CA ILE A 63 19.73 10.18 4.25
C ILE A 63 18.93 10.04 5.54
N LEU A 64 19.40 10.72 6.60
CA LEU A 64 18.72 10.76 7.89
C LEU A 64 17.96 12.07 8.10
N ASP A 65 18.30 13.12 7.35
CA ASP A 65 17.58 14.39 7.36
C ASP A 65 16.31 14.27 6.50
N PRO A 66 15.10 14.31 7.10
CA PRO A 66 13.86 14.19 6.35
C PRO A 66 13.67 15.29 5.30
N ALA A 67 14.24 16.49 5.51
CA ALA A 67 14.18 17.57 4.54
C ALA A 67 14.90 17.24 3.22
N MET A 68 15.84 16.31 3.27
CA MET A 68 16.64 15.87 2.13
C MET A 68 16.14 14.55 1.51
N MET A 69 15.03 14.01 2.01
CA MET A 69 14.37 12.82 1.44
C MET A 69 13.56 13.20 0.20
N VAL A 70 14.26 13.52 -0.88
CA VAL A 70 13.68 14.02 -2.14
C VAL A 70 13.93 13.07 -3.31
N ILE A 71 13.04 13.13 -4.30
CA ILE A 71 13.16 12.41 -5.58
C ILE A 71 13.27 13.46 -6.69
N PRO A 72 14.16 13.29 -7.68
CA PRO A 72 14.25 14.20 -8.83
C PRO A 72 12.91 14.28 -9.59
N ILE A 73 12.50 15.50 -9.96
CA ILE A 73 11.23 15.73 -10.67
C ILE A 73 11.20 15.09 -12.06
N ASP A 74 12.37 14.89 -12.66
CA ASP A 74 12.61 14.24 -13.95
C ASP A 74 12.77 12.71 -13.83
N ASP A 75 12.62 12.13 -12.63
CA ASP A 75 12.50 10.69 -12.49
C ASP A 75 11.16 10.22 -13.09
N HIS A 76 11.24 9.27 -14.03
CA HIS A 76 10.07 8.76 -14.75
C HIS A 76 8.98 8.16 -13.86
N MET A 77 9.30 7.73 -12.63
CA MET A 77 8.29 7.32 -11.67
C MET A 77 7.34 8.48 -11.33
N VAL A 78 7.86 9.70 -11.20
CA VAL A 78 7.11 10.88 -10.73
C VAL A 78 6.14 11.37 -11.80
N HIS A 79 6.58 11.50 -13.05
CA HIS A 79 5.80 12.12 -14.10
C HIS A 79 5.24 11.14 -15.15
N ARG A 80 5.59 9.85 -15.10
CA ARG A 80 5.03 8.81 -15.99
C ARG A 80 4.48 7.58 -15.26
N GLY A 81 4.75 7.41 -13.97
CA GLY A 81 4.41 6.19 -13.26
C GLY A 81 5.25 4.98 -13.67
N HIS A 82 6.42 5.17 -14.30
CA HIS A 82 7.32 4.08 -14.72
C HIS A 82 8.22 3.66 -13.55
N GLY A 83 7.60 3.00 -12.58
CA GLY A 83 8.27 2.48 -11.39
C GLY A 83 7.52 1.31 -10.75
N VAL A 84 8.27 0.52 -9.99
CA VAL A 84 7.77 -0.59 -9.17
C VAL A 84 8.15 -0.40 -7.72
N PHE A 85 7.42 -1.04 -6.81
CA PHE A 85 7.72 -0.95 -5.39
C PHE A 85 7.36 -2.24 -4.66
N ASP A 86 7.93 -2.43 -3.47
CA ASP A 86 7.50 -3.45 -2.54
C ASP A 86 7.65 -2.96 -1.08
N THR A 87 7.15 -3.73 -0.12
CA THR A 87 7.14 -3.36 1.31
C THR A 87 7.29 -4.59 2.17
N SER A 88 8.31 -4.61 3.03
CA SER A 88 8.52 -5.62 4.07
C SER A 88 8.25 -5.01 5.45
N ILE A 89 7.91 -5.84 6.43
CA ILE A 89 7.62 -5.41 7.81
C ILE A 89 8.91 -5.43 8.62
N ILE A 90 9.06 -4.43 9.49
CA ILE A 90 10.04 -4.44 10.57
C ILE A 90 9.27 -4.73 11.86
N LEU A 91 9.60 -5.81 12.56
CA LEU A 91 8.95 -6.17 13.82
C LEU A 91 9.97 -6.79 14.78
N ASN A 92 10.02 -6.29 16.02
CA ASN A 92 10.95 -6.72 17.06
C ASN A 92 12.42 -6.74 16.62
N GLY A 93 12.80 -5.82 15.72
CA GLY A 93 14.16 -5.74 15.15
C GLY A 93 14.44 -6.74 14.01
N TYR A 94 13.43 -7.40 13.47
CA TYR A 94 13.54 -8.32 12.33
C TYR A 94 12.85 -7.76 11.09
N LEU A 95 13.44 -7.99 9.92
CA LEU A 95 12.76 -7.85 8.63
C LEU A 95 12.05 -9.15 8.29
N TYR A 96 10.73 -9.10 8.16
CA TYR A 96 9.89 -10.25 7.86
C TYR A 96 9.66 -10.44 6.36
N GLU A 97 9.87 -11.65 5.87
CA GLU A 97 9.74 -12.09 4.47
C GLU A 97 10.54 -11.24 3.45
N LEU A 98 11.64 -10.59 3.88
CA LEU A 98 12.41 -9.67 3.04
C LEU A 98 12.81 -10.29 1.69
N ASP A 99 13.29 -11.53 1.71
CA ASP A 99 13.75 -12.23 0.51
C ASP A 99 12.58 -12.53 -0.44
N ALA A 100 11.40 -12.92 0.06
CA ALA A 100 10.20 -13.13 -0.74
C ALA A 100 9.69 -11.83 -1.38
N HIS A 101 9.70 -10.74 -0.62
CA HIS A 101 9.38 -9.40 -1.11
C HIS A 101 10.37 -8.93 -2.18
N LEU A 102 11.67 -9.14 -1.98
CA LEU A 102 12.70 -8.77 -2.94
C LEU A 102 12.59 -9.56 -4.24
N ASP A 103 12.24 -10.85 -4.17
CA ASP A 103 12.02 -11.67 -5.35
C ASP A 103 10.79 -11.20 -6.15
N ARG A 104 9.69 -10.83 -5.46
CA ARG A 104 8.50 -10.25 -6.11
C ARG A 104 8.79 -8.88 -6.72
N PHE A 105 9.57 -8.06 -6.04
CA PHE A 105 10.01 -6.76 -6.51
C PHE A 105 10.78 -6.87 -7.82
N LEU A 106 11.76 -7.78 -7.90
CA LEU A 106 12.55 -8.00 -9.12
C LEU A 106 11.70 -8.61 -10.26
N ARG A 107 10.75 -9.50 -9.95
CA ARG A 107 9.77 -9.95 -10.96
C ARG A 107 8.91 -8.81 -11.49
N SER A 108 8.48 -7.89 -10.61
CA SER A 108 7.70 -6.71 -11.02
C SER A 108 8.54 -5.77 -11.89
N ALA A 109 9.81 -5.55 -11.52
CA ALA A 109 10.75 -4.78 -12.32
C ALA A 109 10.94 -5.34 -13.73
N ALA A 110 11.10 -6.67 -13.84
CA ALA A 110 11.23 -7.35 -15.12
C ALA A 110 9.97 -7.16 -16.00
N LYS A 111 8.76 -7.32 -15.43
CA LYS A 111 7.49 -7.04 -16.14
C LYS A 111 7.39 -5.58 -16.60
N ALA A 112 7.87 -4.65 -15.78
CA ALA A 112 7.92 -3.22 -16.08
C ALA A 112 9.09 -2.81 -17.01
N LYS A 113 9.94 -3.76 -17.43
CA LYS A 113 11.15 -3.53 -18.23
C LYS A 113 12.12 -2.52 -17.59
N ILE A 114 12.24 -2.56 -16.27
CA ILE A 114 13.20 -1.74 -15.51
C ILE A 114 14.36 -2.63 -15.09
N SER A 115 15.58 -2.26 -15.50
CA SER A 115 16.80 -2.98 -15.10
C SER A 115 17.25 -2.49 -13.73
N SER A 116 17.57 -3.38 -12.82
CA SER A 116 18.09 -2.95 -11.52
C SER A 116 19.51 -2.40 -11.66
N PRO A 117 19.86 -1.25 -11.03
CA PRO A 117 21.22 -0.74 -11.01
C PRO A 117 22.16 -1.59 -10.14
N PHE A 118 21.62 -2.52 -9.34
CA PHE A 118 22.38 -3.35 -8.41
C PHE A 118 21.97 -4.82 -8.51
N PRO A 119 22.88 -5.77 -8.23
CA PRO A 119 22.48 -7.17 -8.08
C PRO A 119 21.59 -7.34 -6.84
N ARG A 120 20.78 -8.41 -6.83
CA ARG A 120 19.85 -8.74 -5.74
C ARG A 120 20.52 -8.72 -4.36
N SER A 121 21.74 -9.26 -4.23
CA SER A 121 22.50 -9.29 -2.97
C SER A 121 22.84 -7.89 -2.46
N THR A 122 23.19 -6.97 -3.35
CA THR A 122 23.46 -5.56 -3.00
C THR A 122 22.18 -4.85 -2.59
N LEU A 123 21.05 -5.04 -3.30
CA LEU A 123 19.76 -4.49 -2.89
C LEU A 123 19.39 -4.95 -1.48
N ARG A 124 19.50 -6.25 -1.21
CA ARG A 124 19.25 -6.82 0.12
C ARG A 124 20.14 -6.17 1.18
N SER A 125 21.43 -6.00 0.90
CA SER A 125 22.38 -5.38 1.84
C SER A 125 22.05 -3.91 2.11
N ILE A 126 21.68 -3.15 1.07
CA ILE A 126 21.22 -1.76 1.21
C ILE A 126 20.00 -1.69 2.13
N LEU A 127 19.01 -2.56 1.93
CA LEU A 127 17.78 -2.61 2.72
C LEU A 127 18.04 -2.93 4.21
N VAL A 128 18.98 -3.86 4.49
CA VAL A 128 19.40 -4.19 5.86
C VAL A 128 20.14 -3.02 6.51
N HIS A 129 21.13 -2.43 5.82
CA HIS A 129 21.89 -1.30 6.35
C HIS A 129 21.01 -0.06 6.58
N LEU A 130 20.07 0.20 5.67
CA LEU A 130 19.08 1.27 5.82
C LEU A 130 18.22 1.06 7.08
N THR A 131 17.76 -0.17 7.30
CA THR A 131 16.97 -0.52 8.49
C THR A 131 17.80 -0.33 9.76
N ALA A 132 19.05 -0.79 9.79
CA ALA A 132 19.95 -0.58 10.91
C ALA A 132 20.18 0.92 11.22
N ALA A 133 20.54 1.71 10.19
CA ALA A 133 20.78 3.15 10.31
C ALA A 133 19.56 3.93 10.81
N SER A 134 18.34 3.44 10.51
CA SER A 134 17.10 4.06 10.96
C SER A 134 16.81 3.90 12.46
N ARG A 135 17.47 2.93 13.14
CA ARG A 135 17.18 2.52 14.53
C ARG A 135 15.72 2.13 14.80
N CYS A 136 14.94 1.87 13.74
CA CYS A 136 13.56 1.49 13.82
C CYS A 136 13.45 -0.03 14.01
N THR A 137 12.89 -0.46 15.12
CA THR A 137 12.65 -1.88 15.44
C THR A 137 11.22 -2.34 15.17
N GLU A 138 10.33 -1.40 14.83
CA GLU A 138 8.91 -1.64 14.54
C GLU A 138 8.42 -0.63 13.50
N GLY A 139 7.88 -1.14 12.38
CA GLY A 139 7.41 -0.32 11.26
C GLY A 139 7.44 -1.08 9.94
N THR A 140 7.71 -0.37 8.86
CA THR A 140 7.81 -0.95 7.51
C THR A 140 9.03 -0.43 6.76
N LEU A 141 9.57 -1.28 5.90
CA LEU A 141 10.61 -0.95 4.93
C LEU A 141 9.99 -0.99 3.54
N ARG A 142 9.82 0.19 2.93
CA ARG A 142 9.25 0.33 1.58
C ARG A 142 10.35 0.72 0.59
N PHE A 143 10.35 0.14 -0.59
CA PHE A 143 11.39 0.38 -1.58
C PHE A 143 10.86 0.37 -3.00
N TRP A 144 11.50 1.16 -3.85
CA TRP A 144 11.11 1.48 -5.22
C TRP A 144 12.27 1.27 -6.19
N LEU A 145 11.95 0.84 -7.40
CA LEU A 145 12.85 0.85 -8.55
C LEU A 145 12.16 1.57 -9.70
N THR A 146 12.84 2.55 -10.26
CA THR A 146 12.31 3.45 -11.30
C THR A 146 13.17 3.37 -12.55
N SER A 147 12.64 3.80 -13.69
CA SER A 147 13.46 4.00 -14.89
C SER A 147 14.56 5.05 -14.71
N GLY A 148 14.43 5.90 -13.67
CA GLY A 148 15.41 6.87 -13.23
C GLY A 148 15.20 8.28 -13.80
N PRO A 149 16.00 9.26 -13.34
CA PRO A 149 16.04 10.61 -13.89
C PRO A 149 16.43 10.63 -15.38
N GLY A 150 15.96 11.61 -16.13
CA GLY A 150 16.16 11.69 -17.56
C GLY A 150 15.43 12.86 -18.21
N ASN A 151 14.80 12.60 -19.35
CA ASN A 151 13.99 13.61 -20.03
C ASN A 151 12.48 13.37 -19.81
N PHE A 152 11.66 14.37 -20.12
CA PHE A 152 10.21 14.28 -19.99
C PHE A 152 9.50 13.57 -21.16
N LEU A 153 10.19 12.75 -21.96
CA LEU A 153 9.51 11.97 -23.01
C LEU A 153 8.83 10.73 -22.40
N LEU A 154 8.09 9.98 -23.22
CA LEU A 154 7.46 8.73 -22.78
C LEU A 154 8.46 7.57 -22.73
N SER A 155 9.43 7.57 -23.64
CA SER A 155 10.43 6.50 -23.71
C SER A 155 11.49 6.67 -22.62
N PRO A 156 11.82 5.61 -21.87
CA PRO A 156 12.89 5.66 -20.86
C PRO A 156 14.29 5.65 -21.48
N SER A 157 14.42 5.66 -22.82
CA SER A 157 15.74 5.75 -23.50
C SER A 157 16.54 7.01 -23.13
N GLY A 158 15.87 8.05 -22.63
CA GLY A 158 16.50 9.26 -22.10
C GLY A 158 16.95 9.16 -20.65
N CYS A 159 16.67 8.04 -19.95
CA CYS A 159 17.09 7.78 -18.58
C CYS A 159 18.42 7.00 -18.62
N PRO A 160 19.55 7.59 -18.23
CA PRO A 160 20.85 6.93 -18.33
C PRO A 160 20.97 5.69 -17.43
N THR A 161 20.35 5.75 -16.25
CA THR A 161 20.40 4.69 -15.23
C THR A 161 19.11 4.65 -14.44
N SER A 162 18.57 3.46 -14.21
CA SER A 162 17.47 3.22 -13.27
C SER A 162 17.84 3.62 -11.84
N ALA A 163 16.87 4.12 -11.08
CA ALA A 163 17.09 4.55 -9.70
C ALA A 163 16.40 3.65 -8.69
N PHE A 164 17.09 3.38 -7.58
CA PHE A 164 16.60 2.60 -6.46
C PHE A 164 16.47 3.50 -5.23
N TYR A 165 15.29 3.49 -4.62
CA TYR A 165 14.97 4.25 -3.42
C TYR A 165 14.42 3.31 -2.35
N ALA A 166 14.67 3.60 -1.09
CA ALA A 166 14.04 2.88 0.01
C ALA A 166 13.81 3.82 1.18
N VAL A 167 12.74 3.61 1.94
CA VAL A 167 12.36 4.42 3.09
C VAL A 167 11.94 3.47 4.22
N VAL A 168 12.45 3.74 5.42
CA VAL A 168 11.91 3.17 6.65
C VAL A 168 10.80 4.08 7.14
N ILE A 169 9.65 3.48 7.45
CA ILE A 169 8.47 4.16 7.98
C ILE A 169 8.19 3.56 9.35
N LYS A 170 8.45 4.32 10.42
CA LYS A 170 8.13 3.98 11.80
C LYS A 170 6.61 4.00 11.95
N ASP A 171 6.07 2.87 12.33
CA ASP A 171 4.65 2.70 12.62
C ASP A 171 4.46 1.51 13.57
N LYS A 172 3.35 1.47 14.30
CA LYS A 172 3.02 0.31 15.12
C LYS A 172 2.44 -0.79 14.26
N ILE A 173 2.90 -2.00 14.48
CA ILE A 173 2.37 -3.20 13.85
C ILE A 173 1.59 -3.94 14.91
N TYR A 174 0.30 -4.17 14.66
CA TYR A 174 -0.57 -4.87 15.60
C TYR A 174 -1.53 -5.78 14.87
N GLN A 175 -2.02 -6.76 15.62
CA GLN A 175 -3.01 -7.70 15.14
C GLN A 175 -4.39 -7.08 15.24
N HIS A 176 -5.13 -7.04 14.13
CA HIS A 176 -6.50 -6.55 14.12
C HIS A 176 -7.45 -7.66 14.55
N ARG A 177 -8.33 -7.33 15.50
CA ARG A 177 -9.35 -8.25 16.03
C ARG A 177 -10.78 -7.76 15.78
N GLU A 178 -10.93 -6.55 15.27
CA GLU A 178 -12.22 -5.94 14.96
C GLU A 178 -12.62 -6.21 13.50
N GLY A 179 -13.92 -6.38 13.29
CA GLY A 179 -14.50 -6.59 11.96
C GLY A 179 -14.76 -5.28 11.24
N VAL A 180 -14.55 -5.28 9.92
CA VAL A 180 -14.84 -4.12 9.08
C VAL A 180 -15.93 -4.38 8.05
N LYS A 181 -16.49 -3.28 7.56
CA LYS A 181 -17.40 -3.22 6.43
C LYS A 181 -16.63 -2.93 5.14
N VAL A 182 -17.01 -3.59 4.05
CA VAL A 182 -16.45 -3.37 2.71
C VAL A 182 -17.54 -3.14 1.67
N ILE A 183 -17.15 -2.60 0.52
CA ILE A 183 -18.03 -2.43 -0.63
C ILE A 183 -17.46 -3.10 -1.87
N THR A 184 -18.30 -3.39 -2.86
CA THR A 184 -17.83 -3.66 -4.22
C THR A 184 -17.44 -2.33 -4.87
N SER A 185 -16.22 -2.24 -5.42
CA SER A 185 -15.80 -1.01 -6.10
C SER A 185 -16.44 -0.87 -7.48
N THR A 186 -16.86 0.33 -7.83
CA THR A 186 -17.25 0.69 -9.21
C THR A 186 -16.08 1.21 -10.03
N ILE A 187 -14.95 1.53 -9.39
CA ILE A 187 -13.71 1.90 -10.07
C ILE A 187 -13.16 0.66 -10.79
N PRO A 188 -12.84 0.73 -12.09
CA PRO A 188 -12.29 -0.42 -12.80
C PRO A 188 -10.96 -0.90 -12.19
N MET A 189 -10.81 -2.22 -12.04
CA MET A 189 -9.53 -2.79 -11.64
C MET A 189 -8.48 -2.63 -12.74
N LYS A 190 -7.20 -2.77 -12.37
CA LYS A 190 -6.11 -2.77 -13.35
C LYS A 190 -6.18 -4.01 -14.23
N SER A 191 -5.80 -3.90 -15.50
CA SER A 191 -5.64 -5.07 -16.35
C SER A 191 -4.57 -6.03 -15.77
N PRO A 192 -4.60 -7.34 -16.08
CA PRO A 192 -3.78 -8.35 -15.41
C PRO A 192 -2.28 -8.06 -15.37
N LEU A 193 -1.71 -7.44 -16.43
CA LEU A 193 -0.31 -7.04 -16.43
C LEU A 193 0.01 -6.04 -15.31
N PHE A 194 -0.83 -5.02 -15.13
CA PHE A 194 -0.65 -4.00 -14.11
C PHE A 194 -1.12 -4.45 -12.73
N ALA A 195 -2.10 -5.35 -12.62
CA ALA A 195 -2.54 -5.91 -11.34
C ALA A 195 -1.49 -6.88 -10.76
N THR A 196 -0.91 -7.75 -11.60
CA THR A 196 0.11 -8.72 -11.18
C THR A 196 1.54 -8.16 -11.08
N THR A 197 1.71 -6.85 -11.34
CA THR A 197 2.98 -6.11 -11.21
C THR A 197 2.81 -5.11 -10.09
N LYS A 198 3.62 -5.17 -9.01
CA LYS A 198 3.53 -4.19 -7.92
C LYS A 198 4.16 -2.87 -8.36
N ASN A 199 3.36 -1.99 -8.96
CA ASN A 199 3.79 -0.78 -9.66
C ASN A 199 3.22 0.50 -9.03
N VAL A 200 3.73 1.67 -9.40
CA VAL A 200 3.30 2.95 -8.81
C VAL A 200 2.05 3.58 -9.45
N ASN A 201 1.41 2.94 -10.43
CA ASN A 201 0.17 3.44 -11.05
C ASN A 201 -1.03 3.16 -10.13
N TYR A 202 -1.12 3.90 -9.04
CA TYR A 202 -2.05 3.66 -7.92
C TYR A 202 -3.33 4.49 -7.95
N LEU A 203 -3.56 5.29 -8.99
CA LEU A 203 -4.79 6.09 -9.12
C LEU A 203 -6.07 5.25 -8.97
N PRO A 204 -6.22 4.06 -9.62
CA PRO A 204 -7.40 3.22 -9.39
C PRO A 204 -7.55 2.80 -7.92
N ASN A 205 -6.44 2.45 -7.26
CA ASN A 205 -6.43 2.07 -5.84
C ASN A 205 -6.89 3.24 -4.94
N VAL A 206 -6.37 4.44 -5.19
CA VAL A 206 -6.78 5.65 -4.45
C VAL A 206 -8.27 5.92 -4.62
N LEU A 207 -8.77 5.91 -5.86
CA LEU A 207 -10.20 6.15 -6.15
C LEU A 207 -11.09 5.09 -5.50
N SER A 208 -10.67 3.83 -5.49
CA SER A 208 -11.43 2.73 -4.87
C SER A 208 -11.48 2.80 -3.34
N VAL A 209 -10.48 3.43 -2.70
CA VAL A 209 -10.50 3.72 -1.26
C VAL A 209 -11.44 4.88 -0.97
N MET A 210 -11.32 5.97 -1.74
CA MET A 210 -12.20 7.13 -1.60
C MET A 210 -13.67 6.74 -1.75
N GLU A 211 -13.99 5.89 -2.73
CA GLU A 211 -15.34 5.36 -2.92
C GLU A 211 -15.86 4.59 -1.68
N ALA A 212 -14.99 3.83 -1.00
CA ALA A 212 -15.35 3.11 0.21
C ALA A 212 -15.59 4.06 1.39
N GLU A 213 -14.71 5.05 1.56
CA GLU A 213 -14.83 6.07 2.61
C GLU A 213 -16.13 6.88 2.46
N GLU A 214 -16.48 7.28 1.24
CA GLU A 214 -17.73 7.98 0.92
C GLU A 214 -18.98 7.17 1.29
N LYS A 215 -18.90 5.83 1.24
CA LYS A 215 -19.98 4.91 1.63
C LYS A 215 -19.86 4.42 3.09
N GLY A 216 -18.93 5.00 3.88
CA GLY A 216 -18.72 4.64 5.28
C GLY A 216 -18.20 3.21 5.48
N ALA A 217 -17.47 2.67 4.50
CA ALA A 217 -16.80 1.38 4.56
C ALA A 217 -15.29 1.56 4.76
N PHE A 218 -14.61 0.52 5.25
CA PHE A 218 -13.17 0.54 5.49
C PHE A 218 -12.37 0.52 4.18
N ALA A 219 -12.77 -0.33 3.24
CA ALA A 219 -12.16 -0.42 1.91
C ALA A 219 -13.14 -1.09 0.93
N SER A 220 -12.73 -1.18 -0.32
CA SER A 220 -13.51 -1.83 -1.38
C SER A 220 -12.88 -3.15 -1.84
N ILE A 221 -13.62 -3.92 -2.63
CA ILE A 221 -13.18 -5.14 -3.29
C ILE A 221 -13.48 -5.00 -4.78
N TRP A 222 -12.48 -5.32 -5.60
CA TRP A 222 -12.65 -5.42 -7.03
C TRP A 222 -13.20 -6.78 -7.45
N VAL A 223 -13.97 -6.72 -8.53
CA VAL A 223 -14.48 -7.86 -9.27
C VAL A 223 -13.92 -7.74 -10.68
N ASP A 224 -13.47 -8.86 -11.25
CA ASP A 224 -12.94 -8.88 -12.61
C ASP A 224 -14.06 -8.83 -13.66
N GLU A 225 -13.67 -8.74 -14.93
CA GLU A 225 -14.62 -8.65 -16.06
C GLU A 225 -15.48 -9.92 -16.24
N GLU A 226 -15.10 -11.04 -15.61
CA GLU A 226 -15.83 -12.31 -15.62
C GLU A 226 -16.78 -12.45 -14.41
N GLY A 227 -16.83 -11.47 -13.52
CA GLY A 227 -17.66 -11.50 -12.32
C GLY A 227 -17.02 -12.24 -11.13
N HIS A 228 -15.73 -12.57 -11.21
CA HIS A 228 -15.00 -13.22 -10.13
C HIS A 228 -14.32 -12.21 -9.20
N ILE A 229 -14.16 -12.59 -7.94
CA ILE A 229 -13.46 -11.76 -6.96
C ILE A 229 -11.99 -11.62 -7.33
N ALA A 230 -11.52 -10.37 -7.32
CA ALA A 230 -10.12 -10.02 -7.49
C ALA A 230 -9.46 -9.75 -6.10
N GLU A 231 -9.17 -8.49 -5.80
CA GLU A 231 -8.45 -8.06 -4.60
C GLU A 231 -8.99 -6.73 -4.06
N GLY A 232 -8.56 -6.32 -2.88
CA GLY A 232 -8.79 -4.97 -2.36
C GLY A 232 -7.72 -3.96 -2.84
N PRO A 233 -7.82 -2.68 -2.46
CA PRO A 233 -6.95 -1.62 -2.95
C PRO A 233 -5.44 -1.83 -2.68
N ASN A 234 -5.08 -2.62 -1.68
CA ASN A 234 -3.69 -2.86 -1.29
C ASN A 234 -3.48 -4.22 -0.60
N VAL A 235 -4.46 -5.12 -0.73
CA VAL A 235 -4.57 -6.36 0.04
C VAL A 235 -5.26 -7.44 -0.79
N ASN A 236 -4.89 -8.71 -0.59
CA ASN A 236 -5.68 -9.83 -1.10
C ASN A 236 -6.92 -10.06 -0.21
N VAL A 237 -7.85 -10.87 -0.70
CA VAL A 237 -9.05 -11.28 0.04
C VAL A 237 -9.05 -12.80 0.19
N ALA A 238 -9.52 -13.29 1.32
CA ALA A 238 -9.66 -14.71 1.61
C ALA A 238 -11.03 -15.01 2.23
N PHE A 239 -11.49 -16.24 2.05
CA PHE A 239 -12.84 -16.69 2.37
C PHE A 239 -12.80 -18.03 3.10
N ILE A 240 -13.71 -18.21 4.05
CA ILE A 240 -13.96 -19.48 4.72
C ILE A 240 -15.37 -19.92 4.37
N THR A 241 -15.50 -21.09 3.74
CA THR A 241 -16.81 -21.68 3.43
C THR A 241 -17.51 -22.22 4.68
N HIS A 242 -18.81 -22.48 4.61
CA HIS A 242 -19.54 -23.17 5.68
C HIS A 242 -19.01 -24.59 5.96
N ASP A 243 -18.35 -25.21 4.97
CA ASP A 243 -17.65 -26.49 5.09
C ASP A 243 -16.22 -26.35 5.64
N LYS A 244 -15.84 -25.16 6.13
CA LYS A 244 -14.54 -24.83 6.72
C LYS A 244 -13.36 -25.00 5.75
N GLU A 245 -13.56 -24.68 4.48
CA GLU A 245 -12.49 -24.60 3.49
C GLU A 245 -11.99 -23.16 3.38
N LEU A 246 -10.67 -22.95 3.45
CA LEU A 246 -10.04 -21.66 3.15
C LEU A 246 -9.81 -21.52 1.65
N ILE A 247 -10.34 -20.44 1.08
CA ILE A 247 -10.23 -20.13 -0.36
C ILE A 247 -9.63 -18.75 -0.55
N LEU A 248 -8.62 -18.65 -1.40
CA LEU A 248 -8.10 -17.40 -1.94
C LEU A 248 -8.31 -17.37 -3.47
N PRO A 249 -8.59 -16.20 -4.09
CA PRO A 249 -8.59 -16.08 -5.55
C PRO A 249 -7.23 -16.46 -6.17
N PHE A 250 -7.24 -16.86 -7.45
CA PHE A 250 -6.00 -17.10 -8.19
C PHE A 250 -5.19 -15.81 -8.40
N PHE A 251 -3.86 -15.93 -8.43
CA PHE A 251 -2.93 -14.80 -8.54
C PHE A 251 -2.56 -14.43 -9.99
N ASP A 252 -3.36 -14.84 -10.97
CA ASP A 252 -3.15 -14.58 -12.41
C ASP A 252 -3.71 -13.22 -12.84
N LYS A 253 -4.72 -12.70 -12.13
CA LYS A 253 -5.31 -11.37 -12.36
C LYS A 253 -5.12 -10.37 -11.22
N ILE A 254 -4.49 -10.78 -10.12
CA ILE A 254 -4.27 -9.95 -8.92
C ILE A 254 -2.83 -10.04 -8.43
N LEU A 255 -2.45 -9.20 -7.47
CA LEU A 255 -1.11 -9.25 -6.94
C LEU A 255 -0.89 -10.57 -6.19
N SER A 256 0.22 -11.26 -6.52
CA SER A 256 0.69 -12.40 -5.75
C SER A 256 1.26 -11.94 -4.40
N GLY A 257 0.37 -11.76 -3.42
CA GLY A 257 0.67 -11.33 -2.05
C GLY A 257 1.70 -12.23 -1.37
N CYS A 258 2.73 -11.66 -0.74
CA CYS A 258 3.67 -12.44 0.09
C CYS A 258 2.92 -13.01 1.30
N THR A 259 2.20 -12.17 2.04
CA THR A 259 1.36 -12.59 3.17
C THR A 259 0.27 -13.60 2.75
N ALA A 260 -0.36 -13.43 1.60
CA ALA A 260 -1.37 -14.37 1.10
C ALA A 260 -0.76 -15.75 0.77
N LYS A 261 0.43 -15.78 0.16
CA LYS A 261 1.18 -17.01 -0.07
C LYS A 261 1.61 -17.65 1.24
N ARG A 262 2.10 -16.86 2.18
CA ARG A 262 2.51 -17.34 3.50
C ARG A 262 1.33 -17.90 4.29
N LEU A 263 0.16 -17.29 4.19
CA LEU A 263 -1.09 -17.79 4.75
C LEU A 263 -1.43 -19.17 4.16
N LEU A 264 -1.35 -19.35 2.84
CA LEU A 264 -1.57 -20.66 2.19
C LEU A 264 -0.55 -21.73 2.65
N GLU A 265 0.68 -21.34 2.98
CA GLU A 265 1.69 -22.24 3.53
C GLU A 265 1.44 -22.61 4.99
N LEU A 266 0.87 -21.70 5.78
CA LEU A 266 0.64 -21.89 7.23
C LEU A 266 -0.71 -22.54 7.54
N ALA A 267 -1.75 -22.24 6.77
CA ALA A 267 -3.11 -22.70 6.99
C ALA A 267 -3.28 -24.24 7.03
N PRO A 268 -2.48 -25.08 6.33
CA PRO A 268 -2.53 -26.54 6.48
C PRO A 268 -2.37 -27.02 7.92
N LYS A 269 -1.68 -26.28 8.80
CA LYS A 269 -1.62 -26.58 10.24
C LYS A 269 -3.00 -26.61 10.91
N LEU A 270 -3.94 -25.76 10.46
CA LEU A 270 -5.32 -25.78 10.97
C LEU A 270 -6.12 -26.96 10.41
N VAL A 271 -5.75 -27.47 9.24
CA VAL A 271 -6.33 -28.72 8.69
C VAL A 271 -5.88 -29.91 9.53
N GLU A 272 -4.60 -30.00 9.86
CA GLU A 272 -4.05 -31.04 10.74
C GLU A 272 -4.69 -31.01 12.14
N GLN A 273 -5.05 -29.83 12.64
CA GLN A 273 -5.78 -29.64 13.91
C GLN A 273 -7.29 -29.93 13.80
N GLY A 274 -7.81 -30.26 12.62
CA GLY A 274 -9.25 -30.47 12.38
C GLY A 274 -10.11 -29.20 12.50
N ARG A 275 -9.49 -28.02 12.47
CA ARG A 275 -10.19 -26.73 12.50
C ARG A 275 -10.64 -26.30 11.11
N LEU A 276 -9.78 -26.48 10.11
CA LEU A 276 -10.12 -26.36 8.69
C LEU A 276 -10.29 -27.75 8.06
N LYS A 277 -11.05 -27.81 6.98
CA LYS A 277 -11.23 -29.02 6.16
C LYS A 277 -10.22 -29.07 5.02
N ASP A 278 -9.98 -27.94 4.35
CA ASP A 278 -9.07 -27.83 3.21
C ASP A 278 -8.58 -26.38 3.01
N VAL A 279 -7.53 -26.20 2.20
CA VAL A 279 -6.95 -24.91 1.82
C VAL A 279 -6.65 -24.93 0.31
N ARG A 280 -7.22 -23.99 -0.45
CA ARG A 280 -7.02 -23.94 -1.90
C ARG A 280 -7.12 -22.54 -2.49
N THR A 281 -6.67 -22.41 -3.73
CA THR A 281 -6.97 -21.25 -4.58
C THR A 281 -8.08 -21.58 -5.56
N ALA A 282 -9.05 -20.69 -5.75
CA ALA A 282 -10.11 -20.84 -6.74
C ALA A 282 -10.74 -19.49 -7.09
N ASN A 283 -11.34 -19.41 -8.28
CA ASN A 283 -12.24 -18.31 -8.60
C ASN A 283 -13.53 -18.44 -7.77
N LEU A 284 -14.03 -17.30 -7.30
CA LEU A 284 -15.29 -17.18 -6.59
C LEU A 284 -16.09 -16.07 -7.26
N THR A 285 -17.35 -16.32 -7.53
CA THR A 285 -18.30 -15.28 -7.91
C THR A 285 -18.61 -14.38 -6.70
N VAL A 286 -19.15 -13.19 -6.94
CA VAL A 286 -19.60 -12.29 -5.86
C VAL A 286 -20.65 -12.96 -4.97
N GLU A 287 -21.54 -13.77 -5.55
CA GLU A 287 -22.57 -14.47 -4.79
C GLU A 287 -21.98 -15.52 -3.83
N GLU A 288 -21.07 -16.37 -4.31
CA GLU A 288 -20.37 -17.36 -3.49
C GLU A 288 -19.53 -16.69 -2.39
N ALA A 289 -18.83 -15.61 -2.73
CA ALA A 289 -17.99 -14.87 -1.80
C ALA A 289 -18.82 -14.24 -0.67
N LYS A 290 -19.95 -13.59 -1.01
CA LYS A 290 -20.91 -13.05 -0.02
C LYS A 290 -21.69 -14.12 0.74
N GLY A 291 -21.67 -15.37 0.26
CA GLY A 291 -22.24 -16.54 0.92
C GLY A 291 -21.25 -17.30 1.82
N SER A 292 -20.02 -16.78 1.99
CA SER A 292 -19.01 -17.39 2.85
C SER A 292 -19.37 -17.26 4.33
N ALA A 293 -18.91 -18.21 5.15
CA ALA A 293 -19.09 -18.20 6.59
C ALA A 293 -18.23 -17.11 7.24
N GLU A 294 -17.01 -16.92 6.77
CA GLU A 294 -16.10 -15.87 7.23
C GLU A 294 -15.30 -15.30 6.06
N MET A 295 -14.78 -14.09 6.22
CA MET A 295 -14.06 -13.38 5.17
C MET A 295 -13.01 -12.44 5.78
N MET A 296 -11.88 -12.24 5.10
CA MET A 296 -10.84 -11.33 5.56
C MET A 296 -10.03 -10.71 4.44
N TYR A 297 -9.45 -9.54 4.73
CA TYR A 297 -8.29 -9.05 3.99
C TYR A 297 -7.01 -9.68 4.49
N VAL A 298 -6.04 -9.83 3.59
CA VAL A 298 -4.71 -10.38 3.87
C VAL A 298 -3.65 -9.54 3.16
N GLY A 299 -2.71 -8.95 3.89
CA GLY A 299 -1.64 -8.14 3.31
C GLY A 299 -0.51 -7.80 4.29
N SER A 300 0.62 -7.29 3.82
CA SER A 300 1.80 -7.14 4.69
C SER A 300 1.60 -6.09 5.78
N THR A 301 1.08 -4.91 5.45
CA THR A 301 0.81 -3.86 6.46
C THR A 301 -0.50 -4.08 7.21
N LEU A 302 -1.28 -5.09 6.80
CA LEU A 302 -2.55 -5.47 7.39
C LEU A 302 -2.62 -7.00 7.37
N PRO A 303 -1.84 -7.70 8.24
CA PRO A 303 -1.59 -9.14 8.14
C PRO A 303 -2.86 -9.94 7.91
N LEU A 304 -3.87 -9.66 8.73
CA LEU A 304 -5.22 -10.16 8.54
C LEU A 304 -6.22 -9.18 9.16
N LEU A 305 -7.27 -8.82 8.42
CA LEU A 305 -8.36 -7.97 8.90
C LEU A 305 -9.72 -8.65 8.62
N PRO A 306 -10.49 -9.01 9.65
CA PRO A 306 -11.82 -9.60 9.48
C PRO A 306 -12.79 -8.69 8.73
N ILE A 307 -13.57 -9.26 7.81
CA ILE A 307 -14.65 -8.58 7.09
C ILE A 307 -15.98 -9.20 7.53
N VAL A 308 -16.84 -8.39 8.12
CA VAL A 308 -18.13 -8.84 8.70
C VAL A 308 -19.33 -8.37 7.88
N MET A 309 -19.14 -7.44 6.96
CA MET A 309 -20.20 -6.90 6.12
C MET A 309 -19.67 -6.50 4.75
N TRP A 310 -20.39 -6.85 3.68
CA TRP A 310 -20.10 -6.47 2.30
C TRP A 310 -21.36 -5.97 1.59
N ASP A 311 -21.36 -4.71 1.15
CA ASP A 311 -22.50 -4.05 0.48
C ASP A 311 -23.79 -4.14 1.31
N GLU A 312 -23.72 -3.74 2.59
CA GLU A 312 -24.80 -3.85 3.58
C GLU A 312 -25.30 -5.26 3.90
N LYS A 313 -24.70 -6.31 3.32
CA LYS A 313 -25.01 -7.70 3.64
C LYS A 313 -24.00 -8.25 4.64
N ALA A 314 -24.48 -8.84 5.73
CA ALA A 314 -23.62 -9.52 6.69
C ALA A 314 -22.90 -10.71 6.03
N ILE A 315 -21.63 -10.92 6.38
CA ILE A 315 -20.90 -12.15 6.09
C ILE A 315 -21.14 -13.11 7.27
N GLY A 316 -21.57 -14.34 6.98
CA GLY A 316 -21.98 -15.28 8.02
C GLY A 316 -23.08 -14.70 8.93
N ASP A 317 -22.78 -14.60 10.22
CA ASP A 317 -23.66 -14.01 11.25
C ASP A 317 -23.39 -12.51 11.52
N GLY A 318 -22.47 -11.89 10.76
CA GLY A 318 -22.06 -10.50 10.93
C GLY A 318 -21.08 -10.27 12.09
N LEU A 319 -20.52 -11.34 12.66
CA LEU A 319 -19.50 -11.27 13.71
C LEU A 319 -18.13 -11.73 13.19
N VAL A 320 -17.07 -11.38 13.93
CA VAL A 320 -15.72 -11.86 13.62
C VAL A 320 -15.65 -13.35 13.91
N GLY A 321 -15.35 -14.13 12.88
CA GLY A 321 -15.33 -15.59 12.97
C GLY A 321 -14.07 -16.16 13.64
N GLU A 322 -14.21 -17.36 14.21
CA GLU A 322 -13.14 -18.02 14.97
C GLU A 322 -11.99 -18.52 14.08
N LEU A 323 -12.28 -18.95 12.84
CA LEU A 323 -11.24 -19.43 11.92
C LEU A 323 -10.41 -18.29 11.36
N THR A 324 -11.04 -17.13 11.15
CA THR A 324 -10.39 -15.86 10.84
C THR A 324 -9.37 -15.50 11.91
N MET A 325 -9.77 -15.57 13.19
CA MET A 325 -8.87 -15.28 14.29
C MET A 325 -7.77 -16.34 14.45
N ALA A 326 -8.07 -17.62 14.19
CA ALA A 326 -7.05 -18.67 14.17
C ALA A 326 -5.96 -18.43 13.12
N LEU A 327 -6.36 -18.01 11.92
CA LEU A 327 -5.46 -17.66 10.83
C LEU A 327 -4.66 -16.39 11.16
N SER A 328 -5.31 -15.42 11.83
CA SER A 328 -4.68 -14.20 12.31
C SER A 328 -3.58 -14.52 13.32
N ASP A 329 -3.88 -15.37 14.30
CA ASP A 329 -2.91 -15.80 15.32
C ASP A 329 -1.75 -16.57 14.67
N LEU A 330 -2.02 -17.46 13.70
CA LEU A 330 -0.96 -18.18 12.97
C LEU A 330 0.00 -17.25 12.23
N LEU A 331 -0.52 -16.25 11.51
CA LEU A 331 0.32 -15.26 10.82
C LEU A 331 1.12 -14.41 11.82
N TRP A 332 0.47 -13.99 12.90
CA TRP A 332 1.11 -13.19 13.94
C TRP A 332 2.25 -13.94 14.63
N ASP A 333 2.03 -15.21 14.99
CA ASP A 333 3.04 -16.07 15.58
C ASP A 333 4.21 -16.31 14.60
N ASP A 334 3.94 -16.46 13.30
CA ASP A 334 5.00 -16.59 12.30
C ASP A 334 5.82 -15.30 12.15
N MET A 335 5.18 -14.13 12.25
CA MET A 335 5.88 -12.83 12.22
C MET A 335 6.75 -12.59 13.47
N VAL A 336 6.27 -12.98 14.65
CA VAL A 336 6.93 -12.73 15.94
C VAL A 336 7.95 -13.81 16.31
N ALA A 337 7.66 -15.07 15.97
CA ALA A 337 8.38 -16.24 16.45
C ALA A 337 8.66 -17.29 15.34
N GLY A 338 8.34 -16.99 14.08
CA GLY A 338 8.61 -17.87 12.95
C GLY A 338 10.11 -18.11 12.70
N PRO A 339 10.44 -19.00 11.76
CA PRO A 339 11.82 -19.42 11.52
C PRO A 339 12.67 -18.29 10.93
N GLU A 340 13.99 -18.37 11.14
CA GLU A 340 14.98 -17.41 10.62
C GLU A 340 14.97 -17.29 9.09
N THR A 341 14.49 -18.33 8.39
CA THR A 341 14.29 -18.28 6.93
C THR A 341 13.25 -17.25 6.50
N GLN A 342 12.33 -16.86 7.39
CA GLN A 342 11.34 -15.81 7.16
C GLN A 342 11.68 -14.51 7.89
N ARG A 343 12.49 -14.58 8.94
CA ARG A 343 12.78 -13.45 9.83
C ARG A 343 14.27 -13.16 9.83
N LEU A 344 14.65 -12.08 9.18
CA LEU A 344 16.04 -11.62 9.14
C LEU A 344 16.31 -10.66 10.30
N LEU A 345 17.14 -11.07 11.26
CA LEU A 345 17.60 -10.19 12.34
C LEU A 345 18.41 -9.02 11.77
N VAL A 346 18.07 -7.81 12.18
CA VAL A 346 18.85 -6.60 11.88
C VAL A 346 19.74 -6.27 13.07
N THR A 347 21.01 -6.02 12.80
CA THR A 347 21.97 -5.55 13.80
C THR A 347 21.99 -4.02 13.79
N TYR A 348 21.58 -3.42 14.91
CA TYR A 348 21.49 -1.98 15.10
C TYR A 348 22.69 -1.50 15.93
N ASP A 349 23.89 -1.56 15.36
CA ASP A 349 25.12 -1.08 16.01
C ASP A 349 25.26 0.45 15.97
#